data_AF-A0A1I4G516-F1
#
_entry.id   AF-A0A1I4G516-F1
#
_cell.length_a   1.000
_cell.length_b   1.000
_cell.length_c   1.000
_cell.angle_alpha   90.00
_cell.angle_beta   90.00
_cell.angle_gamma   90.00
#
_symmetry.space_group_name_H-M   'P 1'
#
loop_
_entity.id
_entity.type
_entity.pdbx_description
1 polymer ?
#
loop_
_entity_poly.entity_id
_entity_poly.type
_entity_poly.pdbx_seq_one_letter_code
_entity_poly.pdbx_strand_id
1 'polypeptide(L)'
;MRAARRCLLLSLLSMAAPLPAMAADCQSRVYDLLQAAYPGAQGETGDNGELLRLPGSPARWINLGEVVCKVWPAAPDKTLLALKLQHEAATDPEVEPADLELLVADSARPRILQRYREANALDSDAIRVSGLSLDTARYRLDERTTAFGLRVSYTGASRANPYSSTSLSLYVPDGAGLRPVLSRLQVALDRGEWDTQCAGEFESVQRTVAIDGKRDHGYAGLLVASSASTHRNEQESDGQCSNVESPARKSRERLYYDGREYAVPPALRGLD
;
A
#
# COMPACT_ATOMS: atom_id res chain seq x y z
N MET A 1 -43.03 70.63 17.64
CA MET A 1 -43.34 69.25 18.09
C MET A 1 -42.76 68.26 17.08
N ARG A 2 -41.90 67.33 17.55
CA ARG A 2 -41.51 66.00 16.97
C ARG A 2 -41.00 65.96 15.51
N ALA A 3 -40.00 65.17 15.10
CA ALA A 3 -39.02 64.29 15.75
C ALA A 3 -38.01 63.91 14.63
N ALA A 4 -36.71 63.96 14.90
CA ALA A 4 -35.69 63.41 14.00
C ALA A 4 -35.08 62.17 14.64
N ARG A 5 -35.41 60.99 14.12
CA ARG A 5 -34.83 59.70 14.50
C ARG A 5 -33.40 59.64 13.98
N ARG A 6 -32.41 59.53 14.87
CA ARG A 6 -31.01 59.23 14.53
C ARG A 6 -30.81 57.72 14.44
N CYS A 7 -30.28 57.28 13.30
CA CYS A 7 -29.79 55.93 13.04
C CYS A 7 -28.64 55.55 13.99
N LEU A 8 -28.70 54.34 14.54
CA LEU A 8 -27.52 53.62 15.03
C LEU A 8 -27.37 52.37 14.17
N LEU A 9 -26.34 52.32 13.33
CA LEU A 9 -25.92 51.13 12.58
C LEU A 9 -24.82 50.45 13.42
N LEU A 10 -25.14 49.32 14.04
CA LEU A 10 -24.14 48.42 14.63
C LEU A 10 -23.45 47.65 13.51
N SER A 11 -22.16 47.91 13.30
CA SER A 11 -21.28 47.12 12.45
C SER A 11 -20.83 45.84 13.18
N LEU A 12 -21.41 44.71 12.81
CA LEU A 12 -20.94 43.37 13.19
C LEU A 12 -19.67 43.04 12.40
N LEU A 13 -18.51 43.05 13.07
CA LEU A 13 -17.27 42.47 12.55
C LEU A 13 -17.36 40.94 12.64
N SER A 14 -17.67 40.27 11.54
CA SER A 14 -17.58 38.81 11.44
C SER A 14 -16.10 38.38 11.44
N MET A 15 -15.65 37.76 12.52
CA MET A 15 -14.38 37.04 12.54
C MET A 15 -14.53 35.75 11.73
N ALA A 16 -14.02 35.74 10.51
CA ALA A 16 -13.84 34.53 9.73
C ALA A 16 -12.74 33.68 10.39
N ALA A 17 -13.14 32.60 11.07
CA ALA A 17 -12.20 31.58 11.49
C ALA A 17 -11.59 30.92 10.24
N PRO A 18 -10.26 30.74 10.16
CA PRO A 18 -9.67 30.00 9.05
C PRO A 18 -10.19 28.56 9.11
N LEU A 19 -10.87 28.15 8.04
CA LEU A 19 -11.23 26.76 7.81
C LEU A 19 -9.94 25.93 7.84
N PRO A 20 -9.93 24.73 8.46
CA PRO A 20 -8.81 23.82 8.30
C PRO A 20 -8.63 23.60 6.81
N ALA A 21 -7.43 23.84 6.29
CA ALA A 21 -7.09 23.48 4.93
C ALA A 21 -7.51 22.03 4.75
N MET A 22 -8.53 21.78 3.91
CA MET A 22 -8.84 20.45 3.42
C MET A 22 -7.49 19.88 2.99
N ALA A 23 -7.05 18.78 3.60
CA ALA A 23 -5.79 18.16 3.24
C ALA A 23 -5.79 18.04 1.72
N ALA A 24 -4.93 18.84 1.06
CA ALA A 24 -4.87 18.86 -0.39
C ALA A 24 -4.72 17.42 -0.83
N ASP A 25 -5.50 17.00 -1.84
CA ASP A 25 -5.33 15.70 -2.44
C ASP A 25 -3.85 15.52 -2.74
N CYS A 26 -3.20 14.55 -2.07
CA CYS A 26 -1.75 14.41 -2.15
C CYS A 26 -1.30 14.16 -3.59
N GLN A 27 -2.22 13.68 -4.45
CA GLN A 27 -2.00 13.45 -5.87
C GLN A 27 -1.58 14.72 -6.59
N SER A 28 -2.22 15.87 -6.28
CA SER A 28 -1.85 17.18 -6.85
C SER A 28 -0.40 17.60 -6.54
N ARG A 29 0.23 16.99 -5.53
CA ARG A 29 1.60 17.30 -5.10
C ARG A 29 2.63 16.25 -5.51
N VAL A 30 2.21 15.12 -6.08
CA VAL A 30 3.10 13.99 -6.39
C VAL A 30 4.25 14.45 -7.28
N TYR A 31 3.98 15.21 -8.34
CA TYR A 31 5.01 15.68 -9.25
C TYR A 31 6.09 16.52 -8.54
N ASP A 32 5.69 17.53 -7.76
CA ASP A 32 6.62 18.39 -7.00
C ASP A 32 7.44 17.60 -5.97
N LEU A 33 6.80 16.62 -5.32
CA LEU A 33 7.46 15.75 -4.35
C LEU A 33 8.48 14.83 -5.02
N LEU A 34 8.16 14.30 -6.21
CA LEU A 34 9.09 13.49 -7.00
C LEU A 34 10.24 14.33 -7.54
N GLN A 35 10.01 15.56 -7.99
CA GLN A 35 11.07 16.49 -8.39
C GLN A 35 12.00 16.83 -7.21
N ALA A 36 11.46 16.97 -6.01
CA ALA A 36 12.27 17.13 -4.80
C ALA A 36 13.05 15.85 -4.43
N ALA A 37 12.48 14.66 -4.66
CA ALA A 37 13.13 13.38 -4.43
C ALA A 37 14.23 13.08 -5.46
N TYR A 38 14.06 13.57 -6.69
CA TYR A 38 14.89 13.31 -7.86
C TYR A 38 15.17 14.58 -8.65
N PRO A 39 16.05 15.46 -8.15
CA PRO A 39 16.42 16.66 -8.88
C PRO A 39 17.00 16.31 -10.26
N GLY A 40 16.39 16.84 -11.32
CA GLY A 40 16.79 16.57 -12.71
C GLY A 40 16.07 15.40 -13.37
N ALA A 41 15.04 14.83 -12.74
CA ALA A 41 14.15 13.89 -13.40
C ALA A 41 13.35 14.59 -14.52
N GLN A 42 13.22 13.89 -15.65
CA GLN A 42 12.63 14.44 -16.88
C GLN A 42 11.29 13.77 -17.14
N GLY A 43 10.27 14.58 -17.42
CA GLY A 43 8.96 14.08 -17.83
C GLY A 43 9.04 13.50 -19.24
N GLU A 44 8.44 12.32 -19.42
CA GLU A 44 8.31 11.63 -20.70
C GLU A 44 6.84 11.20 -20.86
N THR A 45 6.37 11.15 -22.10
CA THR A 45 5.06 10.58 -22.41
C THR A 45 5.29 9.28 -23.15
N GLY A 46 4.78 8.17 -22.60
CA GLY A 46 4.83 6.86 -23.23
C GLY A 46 3.44 6.27 -23.42
N ASP A 47 3.37 5.11 -24.06
CA ASP A 47 2.10 4.39 -24.30
C ASP A 47 1.39 4.02 -22.98
N ASN A 48 2.14 3.92 -21.88
CA ASN A 48 1.64 3.57 -20.54
C ASN A 48 1.32 4.79 -19.65
N GLY A 49 1.27 5.99 -20.23
CA GLY A 49 0.92 7.23 -19.53
C GLY A 49 2.10 8.18 -19.32
N GLU A 50 1.96 9.04 -18.31
CA GLU A 50 3.00 10.01 -17.94
C GLU A 50 4.11 9.34 -17.13
N LEU A 51 5.31 9.37 -17.67
CA LEU A 51 6.50 8.80 -17.06
C LEU A 51 7.42 9.91 -16.55
N LEU A 52 8.18 9.60 -15.50
CA LEU A 52 9.26 10.43 -15.01
C LEU A 52 10.56 9.63 -15.06
N ARG A 53 11.44 9.97 -16.00
CA ARG A 53 12.76 9.36 -16.14
C ARG A 53 13.71 9.94 -15.08
N LEU A 54 14.26 9.06 -14.26
CA LEU A 54 15.15 9.42 -13.17
C LEU A 54 16.58 9.66 -13.65
N PRO A 55 17.33 10.59 -13.02
CA PRO A 55 18.74 10.76 -13.29
C PRO A 55 19.55 9.56 -12.76
N GLY A 56 20.61 9.18 -13.47
CA GLY A 56 21.56 8.14 -13.05
C GLY A 56 21.70 6.98 -14.04
N SER A 57 22.52 6.00 -13.65
CA SER A 57 22.73 4.74 -14.37
C SER A 57 22.64 3.56 -13.39
N PRO A 58 21.89 2.49 -13.70
CA PRO A 58 21.01 2.36 -14.86
C PRO A 58 19.82 3.32 -14.80
N ALA A 59 19.26 3.63 -15.96
CA ALA A 59 18.07 4.47 -16.06
C ALA A 59 16.87 3.78 -15.40
N ARG A 60 16.02 4.58 -14.77
CA ARG A 60 14.79 4.13 -14.12
C ARG A 60 13.65 5.08 -14.43
N TRP A 61 12.44 4.56 -14.43
CA TRP A 61 11.22 5.33 -14.69
C TRP A 61 10.22 5.16 -13.56
N ILE A 62 9.47 6.23 -13.30
CA ILE A 62 8.28 6.21 -12.45
C ILE A 62 7.07 6.46 -13.36
N ASN A 63 6.10 5.56 -13.36
CA ASN A 63 4.79 5.84 -13.93
C ASN A 63 3.99 6.68 -12.93
N LEU A 64 3.68 7.93 -13.27
CA LEU A 64 2.97 8.85 -12.38
C LEU A 64 1.58 8.33 -12.02
N GLY A 65 0.94 7.57 -12.90
CA GLY A 65 -0.37 6.94 -12.65
C GLY A 65 -0.34 5.78 -11.66
N GLU A 66 0.84 5.22 -11.37
CA GLU A 66 1.03 4.11 -10.43
C GLU A 66 1.54 4.59 -9.05
N VAL A 67 1.79 5.88 -8.90
CA VAL A 67 2.24 6.46 -7.63
C VAL A 67 1.10 6.48 -6.63
N VAL A 68 1.33 5.82 -5.49
CA VAL A 68 0.38 5.86 -4.38
C VAL A 68 0.87 6.86 -3.37
N CYS A 69 0.02 7.82 -3.01
CA CYS A 69 0.29 8.76 -1.93
C CYS A 69 -0.81 8.75 -0.88
N LYS A 70 -0.45 9.13 0.35
CA LYS A 70 -1.42 9.35 1.43
C LYS A 70 -0.85 10.27 2.51
N VAL A 71 -1.61 11.26 2.97
CA VAL A 71 -1.26 11.98 4.21
C VAL A 71 -1.32 10.99 5.37
N TRP A 72 -0.26 10.93 6.20
CA TRP A 72 -0.15 9.94 7.26
C TRP A 72 -1.05 10.32 8.45
N PRO A 73 -2.12 9.57 8.77
CA PRO A 73 -3.03 9.99 9.84
C PRO A 73 -2.39 10.07 11.24
N ALA A 74 -1.30 9.32 11.48
CA ALA A 74 -0.56 9.37 12.74
C ALA A 74 0.43 10.54 12.83
N ALA A 75 0.77 11.17 11.71
CA ALA A 75 1.64 12.34 11.61
C ALA A 75 1.18 13.22 10.43
N PRO A 76 0.11 14.02 10.60
CA PRO A 76 -0.55 14.74 9.49
C PRO A 76 0.32 15.81 8.80
N ASP A 77 1.47 16.15 9.38
CA ASP A 77 2.52 16.96 8.76
C ASP A 77 3.37 16.18 7.75
N LYS A 78 3.10 14.88 7.57
CA LYS A 78 3.83 13.98 6.67
C LYS A 78 2.92 13.31 5.64
N THR A 79 3.45 13.20 4.43
CA THR A 79 2.84 12.47 3.32
C THR A 79 3.69 11.24 3.00
N LEU A 80 3.06 10.08 2.93
CA LEU A 80 3.66 8.82 2.50
C LEU A 80 3.53 8.68 0.98
N LEU A 81 4.55 8.16 0.33
CA LEU A 81 4.53 7.77 -1.08
C LEU A 81 5.12 6.37 -1.24
N ALA A 82 4.53 5.59 -2.13
CA ALA A 82 5.06 4.30 -2.59
C ALA A 82 5.19 4.32 -4.12
N LEU A 83 6.35 3.89 -4.60
CA LEU A 83 6.78 4.01 -5.99
C LEU A 83 7.28 2.66 -6.51
N LYS A 84 6.85 2.29 -7.72
CA LYS A 84 7.53 1.29 -8.55
C LYS A 84 8.57 2.02 -9.40
N LEU A 85 9.85 1.70 -9.22
CA LEU A 85 10.92 2.23 -10.06
C LEU A 85 11.23 1.19 -11.13
N GLN A 86 10.65 1.36 -12.31
CA GLN A 86 10.83 0.47 -13.44
C GLN A 86 12.25 0.61 -13.96
N HIS A 87 12.94 -0.50 -14.19
CA HIS A 87 14.22 -0.50 -14.90
C HIS A 87 13.97 -0.45 -16.41
N GLU A 88 15.05 -0.37 -17.17
CA GLU A 88 14.97 -0.62 -18.61
C GLU A 88 14.41 -2.03 -18.85
N ALA A 89 13.60 -2.20 -19.90
CA ALA A 89 12.95 -3.47 -20.19
C ALA A 89 13.99 -4.60 -20.26
N ALA A 90 13.68 -5.72 -19.61
CA ALA A 90 14.50 -6.91 -19.72
C ALA A 90 14.51 -7.40 -21.18
N THR A 91 15.52 -8.20 -21.53
CA THR A 91 15.56 -8.88 -22.84
C THR A 91 14.39 -9.84 -23.00
N ASP A 92 13.88 -10.37 -21.89
CA ASP A 92 12.67 -11.17 -21.83
C ASP A 92 11.47 -10.26 -21.58
N PRO A 93 10.49 -10.18 -22.51
CA PRO A 93 9.32 -9.33 -22.35
C PRO A 93 8.38 -9.78 -21.23
N GLU A 94 8.53 -11.00 -20.70
CA GLU A 94 7.74 -11.50 -19.56
C GLU A 94 8.31 -11.04 -18.21
N VAL A 95 9.53 -10.51 -18.19
CA VAL A 95 10.22 -10.03 -16.99
C VAL A 95 10.14 -8.52 -16.89
N GLU A 96 9.54 -8.04 -15.81
CA GLU A 96 9.49 -6.61 -15.48
C GLU A 96 10.34 -6.31 -14.23
N PRO A 97 11.63 -5.97 -14.39
CA PRO A 97 12.49 -5.62 -13.27
C PRO A 97 12.09 -4.27 -12.67
N ALA A 98 11.91 -4.23 -11.35
CA ALA A 98 11.52 -3.01 -10.65
C ALA A 98 11.96 -2.96 -9.18
N ASP A 99 12.44 -1.79 -8.77
CA ASP A 99 12.70 -1.50 -7.36
C ASP A 99 11.41 -1.02 -6.68
N LEU A 100 11.30 -1.27 -5.38
CA LEU A 100 10.36 -0.56 -4.51
C LEU A 100 11.06 0.68 -3.93
N GLU A 101 10.37 1.81 -3.94
CA GLU A 101 10.76 2.94 -3.09
C GLU A 101 9.60 3.49 -2.26
N LEU A 102 9.91 3.77 -1.00
CA LEU A 102 9.04 4.45 -0.05
C LEU A 102 9.64 5.80 0.32
N LEU A 103 8.81 6.84 0.30
CA LEU A 103 9.19 8.17 0.73
C LEU A 103 8.24 8.65 1.82
N VAL A 104 8.81 9.33 2.81
CA VAL A 104 8.07 10.20 3.72
C VAL A 104 8.45 11.62 3.40
N ALA A 105 7.47 12.43 3.02
CA ALA A 105 7.65 13.82 2.65
C ALA A 105 6.96 14.75 3.63
N ASP A 106 7.38 16.01 3.61
CA ASP A 106 6.71 17.12 4.29
C ASP A 106 5.38 17.45 3.60
N SER A 107 4.28 17.47 4.36
CA SER A 107 2.95 17.75 3.80
C SER A 107 2.74 19.23 3.44
N ALA A 108 3.61 20.14 3.90
CA ALA A 108 3.52 21.57 3.61
C ALA A 108 4.52 22.02 2.52
N ARG A 109 5.63 21.31 2.33
CA ARG A 109 6.72 21.72 1.42
C ARG A 109 7.19 20.57 0.54
N PRO A 110 7.74 20.82 -0.66
CA PRO A 110 8.31 19.77 -1.50
C PRO A 110 9.67 19.33 -0.93
N ARG A 111 9.64 18.57 0.17
CA ARG A 111 10.84 18.11 0.88
C ARG A 111 10.67 16.65 1.31
N ILE A 112 11.63 15.82 0.93
CA ILE A 112 11.71 14.43 1.40
C ILE A 112 12.37 14.41 2.77
N LEU A 113 11.71 13.78 3.73
CA LEU A 113 12.16 13.62 5.10
C LEU A 113 12.85 12.28 5.29
N GLN A 114 12.29 11.21 4.71
CA GLN A 114 12.79 9.85 4.87
C GLN A 114 12.63 9.05 3.58
N ARG A 115 13.53 8.06 3.38
CA ARG A 115 13.53 7.19 2.22
C ARG A 115 13.86 5.75 2.61
N TYR A 116 13.25 4.81 1.91
CA TYR A 116 13.69 3.42 1.84
C TYR A 116 13.58 2.93 0.41
N ARG A 117 14.60 2.22 -0.05
CA ARG A 117 14.62 1.58 -1.37
C ARG A 117 15.01 0.12 -1.20
N GLU A 118 14.29 -0.75 -1.89
CA GLU A 118 14.59 -2.17 -1.97
C GLU A 118 14.73 -2.54 -3.44
N ALA A 119 15.94 -2.91 -3.83
CA ALA A 119 16.22 -3.30 -5.21
C ALA A 119 15.45 -4.58 -5.54
N ASN A 120 14.89 -4.64 -6.75
CA ASN A 120 14.24 -5.83 -7.30
C ASN A 120 13.04 -6.35 -6.47
N ALA A 121 12.51 -5.54 -5.55
CA ALA A 121 11.43 -5.97 -4.66
C ALA A 121 10.06 -6.09 -5.36
N LEU A 122 9.95 -5.51 -6.56
CA LEU A 122 8.75 -5.52 -7.39
C LEU A 122 9.03 -6.20 -8.74
N ASP A 123 10.11 -6.97 -8.83
CA ASP A 123 10.36 -7.84 -9.98
C ASP A 123 9.15 -8.75 -10.16
N SER A 124 8.73 -8.90 -11.41
CA SER A 124 7.70 -9.87 -11.74
C SER A 124 8.04 -10.68 -12.98
N ASP A 125 7.73 -11.97 -12.88
CA ASP A 125 7.71 -12.99 -13.92
C ASP A 125 6.46 -13.85 -13.67
N ALA A 126 5.65 -14.10 -14.70
CA ALA A 126 4.37 -14.84 -14.72
C ALA A 126 3.25 -14.36 -13.76
N ILE A 127 3.60 -13.81 -12.61
CA ILE A 127 2.79 -13.22 -11.55
C ILE A 127 3.24 -11.76 -11.44
N ARG A 128 2.46 -10.85 -12.03
CA ARG A 128 2.80 -9.43 -12.10
C ARG A 128 2.36 -8.68 -10.86
N VAL A 129 3.10 -7.64 -10.49
CA VAL A 129 2.63 -6.62 -9.55
C VAL A 129 1.44 -5.90 -10.19
N SER A 130 0.27 -6.01 -9.57
CA SER A 130 -0.97 -5.42 -10.07
C SER A 130 -1.33 -4.11 -9.38
N GLY A 131 -0.66 -3.77 -8.27
CA GLY A 131 -0.88 -2.51 -7.58
C GLY A 131 -0.13 -2.39 -6.27
N LEU A 132 0.02 -1.14 -5.83
CA LEU A 132 0.52 -0.78 -4.51
C LEU A 132 -0.62 -0.13 -3.72
N SER A 133 -0.60 -0.22 -2.38
CA SER A 133 -1.43 0.64 -1.53
C SER A 133 -0.79 0.90 -0.17
N LEU A 134 -1.07 2.06 0.41
CA LEU A 134 -0.57 2.46 1.73
C LEU A 134 -1.58 2.10 2.83
N ASP A 135 -1.17 1.19 3.71
CA ASP A 135 -1.93 0.77 4.88
C ASP A 135 -1.57 1.66 6.08
N THR A 136 -2.49 2.50 6.50
CA THR A 136 -2.30 3.41 7.64
C THR A 136 -3.21 3.04 8.80
N ALA A 137 -3.47 1.75 9.01
CA ALA A 137 -4.07 1.28 10.25
C ALA A 137 -3.22 1.71 11.46
N ARG A 138 -3.79 1.59 12.67
CA ARG A 138 -3.16 2.10 13.91
C ARG A 138 -2.04 1.18 14.39
N TYR A 139 -0.95 1.08 13.64
CA TYR A 139 0.22 0.27 13.99
C TYR A 139 1.11 0.98 15.04
N ARG A 140 0.54 1.34 16.19
CA ARG A 140 1.29 1.95 17.30
C ARG A 140 2.10 0.87 18.01
N LEU A 141 3.36 0.70 17.61
CA LEU A 141 4.26 -0.33 18.12
C LEU A 141 4.75 0.03 19.52
N ASP A 142 5.02 1.30 19.78
CA ASP A 142 5.30 1.80 21.13
C ASP A 142 4.73 3.21 21.38
N GLU A 143 5.08 3.83 22.51
CA GLU A 143 4.59 5.16 22.87
C GLU A 143 5.03 6.27 21.89
N ARG A 144 6.15 6.07 21.19
CA ARG A 144 6.80 7.01 20.28
C ARG A 144 6.82 6.53 18.84
N THR A 145 6.65 5.23 18.61
CA THR A 145 6.79 4.59 17.30
C THR A 145 5.44 4.14 16.78
N THR A 146 5.00 4.75 15.68
CA THR A 146 3.90 4.25 14.86
C THR A 146 4.46 3.84 13.49
N ALA A 147 4.16 2.63 13.07
CA ALA A 147 4.50 2.15 11.73
C ALA A 147 3.43 2.55 10.71
N PHE A 148 3.78 2.49 9.44
CA PHE A 148 2.83 2.42 8.34
C PHE A 148 3.12 1.16 7.51
N GLY A 149 2.12 0.70 6.77
CA GLY A 149 2.22 -0.47 5.93
C GLY A 149 2.26 -0.13 4.44
N LEU A 150 2.96 -0.97 3.69
CA LEU A 150 2.81 -1.09 2.25
C LEU A 150 2.12 -2.42 1.95
N ARG A 151 1.09 -2.37 1.12
CA ARG A 151 0.51 -3.55 0.50
C ARG A 151 0.93 -3.63 -0.96
N VAL A 152 1.40 -4.79 -1.38
CA VAL A 152 1.73 -5.10 -2.77
C VAL A 152 0.79 -6.19 -3.24
N SER A 153 0.02 -5.91 -4.30
CA SER A 153 -0.91 -6.86 -4.91
C SER A 153 -0.29 -7.47 -6.15
N TYR A 154 -0.58 -8.76 -6.34
CA TYR A 154 -0.03 -9.58 -7.41
C TYR A 154 -1.18 -10.31 -8.12
N THR A 155 -1.03 -10.56 -9.42
CA THR A 155 -2.02 -11.32 -10.21
C THR A 155 -1.32 -12.19 -11.26
N GLY A 156 -1.81 -13.41 -11.46
CA GLY A 156 -1.39 -14.30 -12.54
C GLY A 156 -2.23 -14.08 -13.81
N ALA A 157 -1.67 -14.43 -14.97
CA ALA A 157 -2.36 -14.27 -16.26
C ALA A 157 -3.25 -15.47 -16.65
N SER A 158 -3.05 -16.64 -16.04
CA SER A 158 -3.76 -17.86 -16.41
C SER A 158 -5.22 -17.82 -15.99
N ARG A 159 -6.12 -18.03 -16.94
CA ARG A 159 -7.56 -18.23 -16.64
C ARG A 159 -7.84 -19.60 -16.05
N ALA A 160 -7.13 -20.62 -16.50
CA ALA A 160 -7.28 -21.98 -15.98
C ALA A 160 -6.66 -22.13 -14.58
N ASN A 161 -5.65 -21.32 -14.26
CA ASN A 161 -5.00 -21.30 -12.94
C ASN A 161 -5.04 -19.87 -12.38
N PRO A 162 -6.23 -19.35 -12.01
CA PRO A 162 -6.33 -17.99 -11.51
C PRO A 162 -5.52 -17.84 -10.23
N TYR A 163 -4.85 -16.71 -10.09
CA TYR A 163 -4.04 -16.39 -8.92
C TYR A 163 -4.09 -14.89 -8.64
N SER A 164 -4.30 -14.54 -7.38
CA SER A 164 -4.02 -13.22 -6.85
C SER A 164 -3.56 -13.30 -5.40
N SER A 165 -2.68 -12.40 -5.01
CA SER A 165 -2.14 -12.35 -3.65
C SER A 165 -1.90 -10.91 -3.25
N THR A 166 -1.98 -10.60 -1.97
CA THR A 166 -1.53 -9.31 -1.44
C THR A 166 -0.63 -9.53 -0.25
N SER A 167 0.57 -8.96 -0.29
CA SER A 167 1.50 -8.95 0.83
C SER A 167 1.39 -7.64 1.61
N LEU A 168 1.72 -7.66 2.90
CA LEU A 168 1.84 -6.50 3.78
C LEU A 168 3.24 -6.46 4.39
N SER A 169 3.91 -5.34 4.23
CA SER A 169 5.15 -5.01 4.94
C SER A 169 4.90 -3.78 5.82
N LEU A 170 5.52 -3.72 7.01
CA LEU A 170 5.44 -2.57 7.93
C LEU A 170 6.81 -1.90 8.05
N TYR A 171 6.79 -0.57 8.06
CA TYR A 171 7.98 0.27 8.13
C TYR A 171 7.89 1.25 9.29
N VAL A 172 9.02 1.46 9.97
CA VAL A 172 9.17 2.47 11.02
C VAL A 172 10.14 3.58 10.59
N PRO A 173 9.91 4.82 11.03
CA PRO A 173 10.90 5.88 10.98
C PRO A 173 12.22 5.47 11.63
N ASP A 174 13.35 5.70 10.96
CA ASP A 174 14.70 5.44 11.50
C ASP A 174 15.67 6.55 11.05
N GLY A 175 15.73 7.64 11.81
CA GLY A 175 16.46 8.84 11.43
C GLY A 175 15.99 9.39 10.08
N ALA A 176 16.89 9.53 9.12
CA ALA A 176 16.60 9.93 7.73
C ALA A 176 16.14 8.76 6.84
N GLY A 177 16.11 7.53 7.36
CA GLY A 177 15.66 6.34 6.66
C GLY A 177 14.31 5.82 7.15
N LEU A 178 13.88 4.74 6.52
CA LEU A 178 12.85 3.85 7.04
C LEU A 178 13.44 2.46 7.20
N ARG A 179 12.98 1.74 8.22
CA ARG A 179 13.38 0.37 8.47
C ARG A 179 12.18 -0.57 8.36
N PRO A 180 12.24 -1.63 7.55
CA PRO A 180 11.22 -2.68 7.57
C PRO A 180 11.27 -3.39 8.93
N VAL A 181 10.09 -3.64 9.49
CA VAL A 181 9.94 -4.41 10.74
C VAL A 181 9.00 -5.59 10.58
N LEU A 182 8.19 -5.63 9.53
CA LEU A 182 7.45 -6.82 9.06
C LEU A 182 7.65 -6.87 7.56
N SER A 183 7.98 -8.04 7.01
CA SER A 183 8.27 -8.19 5.58
C SER A 183 7.35 -9.24 4.96
N ARG A 184 6.60 -8.84 3.93
CA ARG A 184 5.84 -9.71 3.02
C ARG A 184 4.89 -10.71 3.70
N LEU A 185 4.16 -10.28 4.74
CA LEU A 185 3.06 -11.09 5.30
C LEU A 185 1.93 -11.20 4.26
N GLN A 186 1.56 -12.39 3.80
CA GLN A 186 0.44 -12.55 2.87
C GLN A 186 -0.88 -12.26 3.60
N VAL A 187 -1.52 -11.16 3.26
CA VAL A 187 -2.79 -10.72 3.87
C VAL A 187 -4.02 -11.08 3.05
N ALA A 188 -3.85 -11.39 1.76
CA ALA A 188 -4.89 -11.96 0.93
C ALA A 188 -4.30 -12.98 -0.06
N LEU A 189 -5.06 -14.01 -0.38
CA LEU A 189 -4.78 -14.99 -1.43
C LEU A 189 -6.11 -15.43 -2.02
N ASP A 190 -6.19 -15.46 -3.35
CA ASP A 190 -7.21 -16.19 -4.09
C ASP A 190 -6.49 -16.99 -5.17
N ARG A 191 -6.70 -18.31 -5.21
CA ARG A 191 -6.10 -19.19 -6.21
C ARG A 191 -7.02 -20.34 -6.56
N GLY A 192 -6.81 -20.98 -7.70
CA GLY A 192 -7.52 -22.21 -8.02
C GLY A 192 -7.06 -22.87 -9.31
N GLU A 193 -7.77 -23.94 -9.64
CA GLU A 193 -7.72 -24.64 -10.92
C GLU A 193 -9.13 -24.69 -11.48
N TRP A 194 -9.27 -24.30 -12.75
CA TRP A 194 -10.55 -24.12 -13.42
C TRP A 194 -10.49 -24.65 -14.84
N ASP A 195 -11.52 -25.40 -15.25
CA ASP A 195 -11.69 -25.87 -16.63
C ASP A 195 -12.05 -24.74 -17.62
N THR A 196 -12.18 -23.50 -17.13
CA THR A 196 -12.60 -22.28 -17.86
C THR A 196 -14.04 -22.28 -18.35
N GLN A 197 -14.86 -23.22 -17.89
CA GLN A 197 -16.27 -23.37 -18.24
C GLN A 197 -17.16 -23.41 -16.99
N CYS A 198 -16.92 -24.38 -16.10
CA CYS A 198 -17.62 -24.53 -14.83
C CYS A 198 -16.74 -25.20 -13.77
N ALA A 199 -16.26 -26.42 -14.00
CA ALA A 199 -15.64 -27.24 -12.97
C ALA A 199 -14.31 -26.64 -12.49
N GLY A 200 -14.17 -26.47 -11.18
CA GLY A 200 -12.93 -25.95 -10.60
C GLY A 200 -12.90 -26.03 -9.08
N GLU A 201 -11.71 -25.87 -8.52
CA GLU A 201 -11.46 -25.80 -7.09
C GLU A 201 -10.65 -24.55 -6.77
N PHE A 202 -11.08 -23.84 -5.74
CA PHE A 202 -10.53 -22.54 -5.39
C PHE A 202 -10.30 -22.43 -3.89
N GLU A 203 -9.27 -21.68 -3.52
CA GLU A 203 -8.93 -21.33 -2.15
C GLU A 203 -8.91 -19.82 -2.00
N SER A 204 -9.52 -19.32 -0.93
CA SER A 204 -9.42 -17.92 -0.52
C SER A 204 -8.89 -17.83 0.90
N VAL A 205 -7.95 -16.92 1.14
CA VAL A 205 -7.40 -16.61 2.46
C VAL A 205 -7.43 -15.11 2.66
N GLN A 206 -7.98 -14.67 3.79
CA GLN A 206 -7.99 -13.27 4.22
C GLN A 206 -7.38 -13.16 5.62
N ARG A 207 -6.47 -12.20 5.81
CA ARG A 207 -5.83 -11.94 7.10
C ARG A 207 -5.92 -10.47 7.50
N THR A 208 -6.08 -10.26 8.81
CA THR A 208 -6.04 -8.93 9.42
C THR A 208 -4.94 -8.87 10.47
N VAL A 209 -4.32 -7.70 10.61
CA VAL A 209 -3.24 -7.46 11.57
C VAL A 209 -3.71 -6.42 12.59
N ALA A 210 -3.60 -6.75 13.86
CA ALA A 210 -3.89 -5.84 14.97
C ALA A 210 -2.69 -5.76 15.93
N ILE A 211 -2.60 -4.65 16.66
CA ILE A 211 -1.61 -4.49 17.74
C ILE A 211 -2.05 -5.30 18.96
N ASP A 212 -1.13 -6.09 19.50
CA ASP A 212 -1.31 -6.79 20.78
C ASP A 212 -1.06 -5.84 21.96
N GLY A 213 -1.69 -6.13 23.10
CA GLY A 213 -1.46 -5.41 24.34
C GLY A 213 -0.10 -5.71 24.99
N LYS A 214 0.53 -6.84 24.67
CA LYS A 214 1.84 -7.22 25.22
C LYS A 214 2.97 -6.77 24.30
N ARG A 215 4.11 -6.44 24.90
CA ARG A 215 5.33 -6.03 24.22
C ARG A 215 6.40 -7.11 24.30
N ASP A 216 7.21 -7.18 23.24
CA ASP A 216 8.39 -8.01 23.13
C ASP A 216 9.54 -7.10 22.67
N HIS A 217 10.65 -7.05 23.41
CA HIS A 217 11.82 -6.24 23.05
C HIS A 217 11.51 -4.76 22.69
N GLY A 218 10.53 -4.16 23.38
CA GLY A 218 10.15 -2.76 23.23
C GLY A 218 8.88 -2.52 22.39
N TYR A 219 8.66 -3.30 21.33
CA TYR A 219 7.48 -3.14 20.47
C TYR A 219 6.33 -4.06 20.89
N ALA A 220 5.11 -3.63 20.65
CA ALA A 220 3.91 -4.45 20.81
C ALA A 220 3.92 -5.63 19.83
N GLY A 221 3.46 -6.81 20.26
CA GLY A 221 3.27 -7.94 19.35
C GLY A 221 2.20 -7.63 18.27
N LEU A 222 2.17 -8.43 17.22
CA LEU A 222 1.13 -8.34 16.18
C LEU A 222 0.20 -9.56 16.26
N LEU A 223 -1.10 -9.34 16.30
CA LEU A 223 -2.11 -10.38 16.21
C LEU A 223 -2.57 -10.52 14.76
N VAL A 224 -2.28 -11.66 14.15
CA VAL A 224 -2.73 -12.03 12.81
C VAL A 224 -3.96 -12.92 12.94
N ALA A 225 -5.12 -12.44 12.51
CA ALA A 225 -6.33 -13.25 12.43
C ALA A 225 -6.57 -13.66 10.97
N SER A 226 -6.70 -14.96 10.73
CA SER A 226 -6.87 -15.54 9.39
C SER A 226 -8.25 -16.17 9.24
N SER A 227 -8.81 -16.07 8.04
CA SER A 227 -10.01 -16.77 7.59
C SER A 227 -9.69 -17.42 6.24
N ALA A 228 -9.79 -18.74 6.15
CA ALA A 228 -9.52 -19.50 4.93
C ALA A 228 -10.76 -20.31 4.53
N SER A 229 -11.17 -20.28 3.26
CA SER A 229 -12.23 -21.11 2.72
C SER A 229 -11.80 -21.75 1.41
N THR A 230 -12.41 -22.88 1.10
CA THR A 230 -12.32 -23.52 -0.22
C THR A 230 -13.71 -23.56 -0.82
N HIS A 231 -13.81 -23.41 -2.14
CA HIS A 231 -15.05 -23.61 -2.85
C HIS A 231 -14.82 -24.40 -4.14
N ARG A 232 -15.83 -25.19 -4.51
CA ARG A 232 -15.78 -26.07 -5.68
C ARG A 232 -16.96 -25.73 -6.58
N ASN A 233 -16.66 -25.51 -7.85
CA ASN A 233 -17.68 -25.38 -8.87
C ASN A 233 -17.90 -26.74 -9.55
N GLU A 234 -19.16 -27.10 -9.73
CA GLU A 234 -19.56 -28.40 -10.30
C GLU A 234 -20.69 -28.21 -11.30
N GLN A 235 -20.62 -28.93 -12.42
CA GLN A 235 -21.67 -28.92 -13.43
C GLN A 235 -22.82 -29.83 -13.01
N GLU A 236 -24.01 -29.27 -12.92
CA GLU A 236 -25.24 -29.99 -12.63
C GLU A 236 -25.77 -30.72 -13.86
N SER A 237 -26.67 -31.69 -13.64
CA SER A 237 -27.27 -32.51 -14.70
C SER A 237 -28.09 -31.72 -15.73
N ASP A 238 -28.55 -30.52 -15.38
CA ASP A 238 -29.29 -29.62 -16.26
C ASP A 238 -28.38 -28.62 -17.00
N GLY A 239 -27.06 -28.74 -16.85
CA GLY A 239 -26.06 -27.87 -17.45
C GLY A 239 -25.75 -26.60 -16.66
N GLN A 240 -26.45 -26.33 -15.54
CA GLN A 240 -26.13 -25.21 -14.66
C GLN A 240 -24.81 -25.44 -13.92
N CYS A 241 -24.15 -24.36 -13.53
CA CYS A 241 -22.95 -24.43 -12.72
C CYS A 241 -23.30 -24.09 -11.27
N SER A 242 -23.04 -25.04 -10.37
CA SER A 242 -23.28 -24.91 -8.94
C SER A 242 -21.98 -24.62 -8.21
N ASN A 243 -22.07 -23.91 -7.08
CA ASN A 243 -20.94 -23.60 -6.22
C ASN A 243 -21.17 -24.22 -4.83
N VAL A 244 -20.21 -25.03 -4.38
CA VAL A 244 -20.18 -25.63 -3.05
C VAL A 244 -19.05 -24.98 -2.26
N GLU A 245 -19.41 -24.15 -1.28
CA GLU A 245 -18.45 -23.47 -0.41
C GLU A 245 -18.29 -24.21 0.93
N SER A 246 -17.03 -24.44 1.33
CA SER A 246 -16.71 -24.97 2.65
C SER A 246 -16.77 -23.87 3.71
N PRO A 247 -17.21 -24.18 4.95
CA PRO A 247 -17.16 -23.21 6.04
C PRO A 247 -15.74 -22.65 6.26
N ALA A 248 -15.64 -21.34 6.41
CA ALA A 248 -14.34 -20.70 6.61
C ALA A 248 -13.66 -21.16 7.92
N ARG A 249 -12.44 -21.66 7.80
CA ARG A 249 -11.57 -22.01 8.92
C ARG A 249 -10.88 -20.76 9.46
N LYS A 250 -11.13 -20.43 10.72
CA LYS A 250 -10.53 -19.27 11.39
C LYS A 250 -9.34 -19.69 12.25
N SER A 251 -8.29 -18.88 12.26
CA SER A 251 -7.13 -19.07 13.14
C SER A 251 -6.56 -17.72 13.59
N ARG A 252 -5.76 -17.75 14.65
CA ARG A 252 -5.05 -16.58 15.16
C ARG A 252 -3.63 -16.96 15.50
N GLU A 253 -2.71 -16.09 15.14
CA GLU A 253 -1.30 -16.22 15.46
C GLU A 253 -0.76 -14.88 15.97
N ARG A 254 0.15 -14.95 16.94
CA ARG A 254 0.84 -13.76 17.46
C ARG A 254 2.27 -13.75 16.92
N LEU A 255 2.64 -12.68 16.23
CA LEU A 255 4.02 -12.42 15.85
C LEU A 255 4.69 -11.62 16.96
N TYR A 256 5.84 -12.12 17.40
CA TYR A 256 6.66 -11.52 18.45
C TYR A 256 7.70 -10.62 17.79
N TYR A 257 8.00 -9.47 18.40
CA TYR A 257 9.13 -8.67 17.97
C TYR A 257 10.42 -9.22 18.58
N ASP A 258 11.41 -9.54 17.74
CA ASP A 258 12.68 -10.13 18.18
C ASP A 258 13.75 -9.09 18.56
N GLY A 259 13.39 -7.80 18.54
CA GLY A 259 14.31 -6.67 18.71
C GLY A 259 14.79 -6.05 17.40
N ARG A 260 14.50 -6.69 16.26
CA ARG A 260 14.79 -6.20 14.91
C ARG A 260 13.53 -6.18 14.04
N GLU A 261 12.82 -7.29 13.97
CA GLU A 261 11.65 -7.52 13.10
C GLU A 261 10.62 -8.49 13.72
N TYR A 262 9.47 -8.61 13.07
CA TYR A 262 8.47 -9.64 13.29
C TYR A 262 8.72 -10.75 12.28
N ALA A 263 9.22 -11.89 12.75
CA ALA A 263 9.43 -13.06 11.89
C ALA A 263 8.08 -13.57 11.37
N VAL A 264 7.89 -13.55 10.05
CA VAL A 264 6.71 -14.15 9.41
C VAL A 264 6.93 -15.66 9.27
N PRO A 265 6.09 -16.51 9.89
CA PRO A 265 6.16 -17.95 9.73
C PRO A 265 5.94 -18.36 8.26
N PRO A 266 6.56 -19.46 7.78
CA PRO A 266 6.39 -19.91 6.40
C PRO A 266 4.94 -20.05 5.95
N ALA A 267 4.04 -20.51 6.82
CA ALA A 267 2.62 -20.68 6.53
C ALA A 267 1.84 -19.36 6.30
N LEU A 268 2.44 -18.22 6.62
CA LEU A 268 1.84 -16.88 6.42
C LEU A 268 2.55 -16.08 5.30
N ARG A 269 3.57 -16.66 4.65
CA ARG A 269 4.24 -16.03 3.50
C ARG A 269 3.49 -16.33 2.22
N GLY A 270 3.63 -15.45 1.24
CA GLY A 270 3.17 -15.70 -0.12
C GLY A 270 4.11 -16.62 -0.88
N LEU A 271 3.84 -16.83 -2.17
CA LEU A 271 4.87 -17.31 -3.09
C LEU A 271 5.94 -16.20 -3.18
N ASP A 272 7.18 -16.58 -2.90
CA ASP A 272 8.38 -15.74 -3.10
C ASP A 272 8.88 -15.89 -4.54
#